data_AF-A0A2R6IN23-F1
#
_entry.id   AF-A0A2R6IN23-F1
#
_cell.length_a   1.000
_cell.length_b   1.000
_cell.length_c   1.000
_cell.angle_alpha   90.00
_cell.angle_beta   90.00
_cell.angle_gamma   90.00
#
_symmetry.space_group_name_H-M   'P 1'
#
loop_
_entity.id
_entity.type
_entity.pdbx_description
1 polymer ?
#
loop_
_entity_poly.entity_id
_entity_poly.type
_entity_poly.pdbx_seq_one_letter_code
_entity_poly.pdbx_strand_id
1 'polypeptide(L)' 'MRDRYKALMLRSFKDAMDVVDEYNTWTDDAFEESSPVPPQAVPQVALMLYQSRVMDGWGGEGGFDVPEFDDKMFD' A
#
# COMPACT_ATOMS: atom_id res chain seq x y z
N MET A 1 -12.99 -17.59 3.98
CA MET A 1 -13.01 -16.10 4.07
C MET A 1 -11.69 -15.51 4.58
N ARG A 2 -11.18 -15.93 5.75
CA ARG A 2 -9.90 -15.43 6.32
C ARG A 2 -8.70 -15.57 5.37
N ASP A 3 -8.62 -16.66 4.61
CA ASP A 3 -7.50 -16.92 3.70
C ASP A 3 -7.49 -16.01 2.47
N ARG A 4 -8.66 -15.52 2.04
CA ARG A 4 -8.78 -14.57 0.92
C ARG A 4 -8.18 -13.21 1.28
N TYR A 5 -8.45 -12.70 2.49
CA TYR A 5 -7.88 -11.43 2.95
C TYR A 5 -6.37 -11.52 3.20
N LYS A 6 -5.89 -12.66 3.72
CA LYS A 6 -4.44 -12.90 3.83
C LYS A 6 -3.76 -12.91 2.46
N ALA A 7 -4.33 -13.61 1.48
CA ALA A 7 -3.81 -13.62 0.11
C ALA A 7 -3.81 -12.21 -0.51
N LEU A 8 -4.87 -11.44 -0.27
CA LEU A 8 -4.97 -10.07 -0.75
C LEU A 8 -3.92 -9.14 -0.10
N MET A 9 -3.69 -9.29 1.21
CA MET A 9 -2.65 -8.55 1.93
C MET A 9 -1.26 -8.87 1.39
N LEU A 10 -0.92 -10.15 1.25
CA LEU A 10 0.38 -10.58 0.70
C LEU A 10 0.61 -10.05 -0.72
N ARG A 11 -0.43 -10.11 -1.56
CA ARG A 11 -0.38 -9.53 -2.90
C ARG A 11 -0.17 -8.02 -2.87
N SER A 12 -0.83 -7.32 -1.94
CA SER A 12 -0.69 -5.85 -1.80
C SER A 12 0.70 -5.44 -1.31
N PHE A 13 1.32 -6.26 -0.46
CA PHE A 13 2.71 -6.09 -0.08
C PHE A 13 3.67 -6.29 -1.24
N LYS A 14 3.48 -7.34 -2.04
CA LYS A 14 4.29 -7.56 -3.24
C LYS A 14 4.19 -6.37 -4.19
N ASP A 15 2.97 -5.99 -4.54
CA ASP A 15 2.74 -4.93 -5.50
C ASP A 15 3.23 -3.56 -4.97
N ALA A 16 3.21 -3.33 -3.65
CA ALA A 16 3.80 -2.14 -3.05
C ALA A 16 5.32 -2.09 -3.18
N MET A 17 6.03 -3.22 -3.03
CA MET A 17 7.47 -3.28 -3.28
C MET A 17 7.76 -2.97 -4.75
N ASP A 18 7.02 -3.57 -5.68
CA ASP A 18 7.19 -3.36 -7.12
C ASP A 18 6.95 -1.88 -7.50
N VAL A 19 5.90 -1.24 -6.96
CA VAL A 19 5.59 0.19 -7.20
C VAL A 19 6.68 1.12 -6.64
N VAL A 20 7.19 0.85 -5.44
CA VAL A 20 8.25 1.67 -4.83
C VAL A 20 9.55 1.53 -5.61
N ASP A 21 9.89 0.33 -6.05
CA ASP A 21 11.08 0.07 -6.88
C ASP A 21 10.99 0.78 -8.24
N GLU A 22 9.84 0.68 -8.91
CA GLU A 22 9.59 1.34 -10.20
C GLU A 22 9.63 2.87 -10.06
N TYR A 23 8.99 3.43 -9.02
CA TYR A 23 9.03 4.86 -8.75
C TYR A 23 10.46 5.35 -8.52
N ASN A 24 11.22 4.67 -7.65
CA ASN A 24 12.59 5.08 -7.32
C ASN A 24 13.50 5.01 -8.55
N THR A 25 13.42 3.92 -9.32
CA THR A 25 14.14 3.77 -10.59
C THR A 25 13.80 4.92 -11.55
N TRP A 26 12.50 5.19 -11.73
CA TRP A 26 12.06 6.29 -12.58
C TRP A 26 12.56 7.65 -12.09
N THR A 27 12.57 7.90 -10.77
CA THR A 27 13.05 9.19 -10.23
C THR A 27 14.55 9.38 -10.43
N ASP A 28 15.34 8.30 -10.31
CA ASP A 28 16.78 8.35 -10.53
C ASP A 28 17.12 8.62 -11.99
N ASP A 29 16.31 8.10 -12.92
CA ASP A 29 16.49 8.32 -14.36
C ASP A 29 15.98 9.71 -14.82
N ALA A 30 14.92 10.23 -14.21
CA ALA A 30 14.21 11.42 -14.67
C ALA A 30 14.72 12.73 -14.07
N PHE A 31 15.38 12.69 -12.90
CA PHE A 31 15.78 13.90 -12.16
C PHE A 31 17.26 13.85 -11.76
N GLU A 32 17.94 15.01 -11.81
CA GLU A 32 19.35 15.12 -11.40
C GLU A 32 19.53 15.01 -9.87
N GLU A 33 18.51 15.38 -9.09
CA GLU A 33 18.44 15.19 -7.65
C GLU A 33 17.18 14.39 -7.33
N SER A 34 17.34 13.11 -7.01
CA SER A 34 16.23 12.22 -6.68
C SER A 34 15.95 12.20 -5.19
N SER A 35 14.67 12.04 -4.84
CA SER A 35 14.20 11.85 -3.47
C SER A 35 13.45 10.51 -3.42
N PRO A 36 14.17 9.40 -3.19
CA PRO A 36 13.58 8.08 -3.28
C PRO A 36 12.62 7.83 -2.11
N VAL A 37 11.54 7.10 -2.39
CA VAL A 37 10.67 6.54 -1.36
C VAL A 37 11.47 5.53 -0.54
N PRO A 38 11.55 5.71 0.79
CA PRO A 38 12.41 4.86 1.59
C PRO A 38 11.72 3.52 1.87
N PRO A 39 12.48 2.42 2.13
CA PRO A 39 11.90 1.09 2.28
C PRO A 39 10.89 0.96 3.43
N GLN A 40 10.99 1.81 4.45
CA GLN A 40 10.06 1.79 5.59
C GLN A 40 8.65 2.31 5.22
N ALA A 41 8.48 2.92 4.04
CA ALA A 41 7.20 3.36 3.51
C ALA A 41 6.40 2.24 2.80
N VAL A 42 7.06 1.12 2.44
CA VAL A 42 6.42 -0.01 1.73
C VAL A 42 5.20 -0.56 2.47
N PRO A 43 5.21 -0.76 3.81
CA PRO A 43 4.04 -1.21 4.53
C PRO A 43 2.83 -0.28 4.39
N GLN A 44 3.03 1.04 4.43
CA GLN A 44 1.96 2.02 4.27
C GLN A 44 1.36 1.94 2.85
N VAL A 45 2.21 1.85 1.82
CA VAL A 45 1.76 1.66 0.43
C VAL A 45 0.97 0.35 0.27
N ALA A 46 1.46 -0.73 0.87
CA ALA A 46 0.79 -2.03 0.86
C ALA A 46 -0.60 -1.99 1.52
N LEU A 47 -0.72 -1.28 2.65
CA LEU A 47 -1.98 -1.08 3.34
C LEU A 47 -2.98 -0.28 2.48
N MET A 48 -2.54 0.79 1.84
CA MET A 48 -3.40 1.57 0.93
C MET A 48 -3.90 0.73 -0.26
N LEU A 49 -3.01 -0.05 -0.88
CA LEU A 49 -3.37 -0.97 -1.96
C LEU A 49 -4.34 -2.06 -1.49
N TYR A 50 -4.09 -2.63 -0.31
CA TYR A 50 -4.97 -3.62 0.29
C TYR A 50 -6.37 -3.05 0.53
N GLN A 51 -6.46 -1.87 1.15
CA GLN A 51 -7.73 -1.18 1.41
C GLN A 51 -8.50 -0.91 0.12
N SER A 52 -7.83 -0.35 -0.89
CA SER A 52 -8.43 -0.10 -2.21
C SER A 52 -9.04 -1.38 -2.81
N ARG A 53 -8.31 -2.51 -2.76
CA ARG A 53 -8.79 -3.80 -3.30
C ARG A 53 -9.91 -4.42 -2.50
N VAL A 54 -9.93 -4.21 -1.19
CA VAL A 54 -11.05 -4.63 -0.34
C VAL A 54 -12.30 -3.83 -0.73
N MET A 55 -12.18 -2.53 -0.99
CA MET A 55 -13.30 -1.70 -1.43
C MET A 55 -13.79 -2.09 -2.83
N ASP A 56 -12.88 -2.32 -3.78
CA ASP A 56 -13.22 -2.65 -5.17
C ASP A 56 -13.81 -4.08 -5.31
N GLY A 57 -13.26 -5.04 -4.57
CA GLY A 57 -13.70 -6.44 -4.62
C GLY A 57 -15.07 -6.73 -3.98
N TRP A 58 -15.71 -5.72 -3.38
CA TRP A 58 -16.97 -5.84 -2.63
C TRP A 58 -18.16 -5.12 -3.26
N GLY A 59 -17.98 -4.44 -4.39
CA GLY A 59 -19.07 -3.99 -5.26
C GLY A 59 -20.16 -3.15 -4.59
N GLY A 60 -19.95 -1.83 -4.54
CA GLY A 60 -21.03 -0.84 -4.52
C GLY A 60 -21.49 -0.33 -3.15
N GLU A 61 -21.48 1.01 -3.01
CA GLU A 61 -22.16 1.87 -2.02
C GLU A 61 -21.85 1.72 -0.52
N GLY A 62 -20.99 0.80 -0.11
CA GLY A 62 -20.55 0.71 1.29
C GLY A 62 -19.38 1.65 1.59
N GLY A 63 -19.65 2.90 1.97
CA GLY A 63 -18.64 3.77 2.57
C GLY A 63 -18.03 3.10 3.81
N PHE A 64 -16.73 2.85 3.78
CA PHE A 64 -15.99 2.39 4.95
C PHE A 64 -15.39 3.62 5.62
N ASP A 65 -15.78 3.90 6.87
CA ASP A 65 -15.09 4.87 7.71
C ASP A 65 -13.64 4.39 7.85
N VAL A 66 -12.71 5.19 7.34
CA VAL A 66 -11.27 5.00 7.53
C VAL A 66 -11.07 4.86 9.05
N PRO A 67 -10.56 3.72 9.55
CA PRO A 67 -10.15 3.64 10.93
C PRO A 67 -9.05 4.67 11.07
N GLU A 68 -9.31 5.73 11.84
CA GLU A 68 -8.27 6.68 12.21
C GLU A 68 -7.10 5.86 12.73
N PHE A 69 -5.93 6.10 12.13
CA PHE A 69 -4.69 5.43 12.49
C PHE A 69 -4.47 5.67 13.98
N ASP A 70 -4.71 4.66 14.82
CA ASP A 70 -4.44 4.78 16.25
C ASP A 70 -2.92 4.71 16.40
N ASP A 71 -2.29 5.89 16.57
CA ASP A 71 -0.85 6.07 16.79
C ASP A 71 -0.31 5.22 17.95
N LYS A 72 -1.19 4.61 18.76
CA LYS A 72 -0.87 3.68 19.86
C LYS A 72 -0.45 2.29 19.43
N MET A 73 -0.51 1.92 18.15
CA MET A 73 -0.05 0.60 17.72
C MET A 73 1.48 0.46 17.70
N PHE A 74 2.21 1.55 17.97
CA PHE A 74 3.67 1.63 17.94
C PHE A 74 4.32 2.06 19.27
N ASP A 75 3.58 2.02 20.40
CA ASP A 75 4.16 2.15 21.76
C ASP A 75 4.48 0.79 22.40
#